data_AF-A0A382YB45-F1
#
_entry.id   AF-A0A382YB45-F1
#
_cell.length_a   1.000
_cell.length_b   1.000
_cell.length_c   1.000
_cell.angle_alpha   90.00
_cell.angle_beta   90.00
_cell.angle_gamma   90.00
#
_symmetry.space_group_name_H-M   'P 1'
#
loop_
_entity.id
_entity.type
_entity.pdbx_description
1 polymer ?
#
loop_
_entity_poly.entity_id
_entity_poly.type
_entity_poly.pdbx_seq_one_letter_code
_entity_poly.pdbx_strand_id
1 'polypeptide(L)'
;MSRNLIALQNKFLGEGQTVYDELVRIYDGQGFVGDDDILRLAETHNLPRSLVRATAKFYDELSQDRPAKHTLKVCNGEACRAAGCDAVIERCSEELGIEPGEVSA
;
A
#
# COMPACT_ATOMS: atom_id res chain seq x y z
N MET A 1 -13.56 31.84 -9.61
CA MET A 1 -14.04 30.49 -9.96
C MET A 1 -15.48 30.32 -9.50
N SER A 2 -16.31 29.66 -10.30
CA SER A 2 -17.72 29.41 -9.98
C SER A 2 -17.87 28.50 -8.76
N ARG A 3 -18.75 28.85 -7.83
CA ARG A 3 -19.06 28.08 -6.60
C ARG A 3 -19.50 26.64 -6.89
N ASN A 4 -20.09 26.39 -8.06
CA ASN A 4 -20.51 25.06 -8.48
C ASN A 4 -19.36 24.19 -8.99
N LEU A 5 -18.28 24.80 -9.50
CA LEU A 5 -17.12 24.08 -10.03
C LEU A 5 -16.30 23.42 -8.90
N ILE A 6 -16.11 24.14 -7.80
CA ILE A 6 -15.43 23.64 -6.59
C ILE A 6 -16.30 22.57 -5.90
N ALA A 7 -17.63 22.71 -5.92
CA ALA A 7 -18.53 21.73 -5.33
C ALA A 7 -18.62 20.41 -6.13
N LEU A 8 -18.37 20.44 -7.44
CA LEU A 8 -18.32 19.25 -8.31
C LEU A 8 -16.99 18.49 -8.17
N GLN A 9 -15.85 19.20 -8.10
CA GLN A 9 -14.51 18.64 -7.88
C GLN A 9 -14.37 17.92 -6.51
N ASN A 10 -15.14 18.39 -5.53
CA ASN A 10 -15.11 17.84 -4.17
C ASN A 10 -16.13 16.70 -3.93
N LYS A 11 -17.07 16.46 -4.87
CA LYS A 11 -18.17 15.50 -4.68
C LYS A 11 -18.02 14.24 -5.53
N PHE A 12 -17.44 14.38 -6.70
CA PHE A 12 -17.01 13.31 -7.57
C PHE A 12 -15.49 13.50 -7.63
N LEU A 13 -14.68 12.49 -7.34
CA LEU A 13 -14.05 11.77 -8.45
C LEU A 13 -13.57 12.74 -9.54
N GLY A 14 -12.28 12.84 -9.80
CA GLY A 14 -11.52 11.64 -10.06
C GLY A 14 -11.38 11.47 -11.56
N GLU A 15 -10.16 11.72 -12.02
CA GLU A 15 -9.56 10.93 -13.08
C GLU A 15 -8.79 9.72 -12.49
N GLY A 16 -9.21 9.17 -11.34
CA GLY A 16 -8.49 8.07 -10.68
C GLY A 16 -7.04 8.43 -10.32
N GLN A 17 -6.81 9.65 -9.84
CA GLN A 17 -5.50 10.19 -9.49
C GLN A 17 -5.53 10.79 -8.08
N THR A 18 -6.02 10.03 -7.09
CA THR A 18 -5.61 10.33 -5.72
C THR A 18 -4.14 9.95 -5.54
N VAL A 19 -3.48 10.53 -4.55
CA VAL A 19 -2.12 10.10 -4.16
C VAL A 19 -2.09 8.60 -3.89
N TYR A 20 -3.16 8.05 -3.30
CA TYR A 20 -3.30 6.61 -3.12
C TYR A 20 -3.37 5.84 -4.44
N ASP A 21 -4.20 6.27 -5.40
CA ASP A 21 -4.30 5.60 -6.70
C ASP A 21 -2.97 5.58 -7.44
N GLU A 22 -2.20 6.68 -7.37
CA GLU A 22 -0.87 6.74 -7.99
C GLU A 22 0.16 5.84 -7.27
N LEU A 23 0.13 5.81 -5.94
CA LEU A 23 0.96 4.89 -5.15
C LEU A 23 0.65 3.43 -5.48
N VAL A 24 -0.63 3.08 -5.63
CA VAL A 24 -1.06 1.73 -6.05
C VAL A 24 -0.55 1.41 -7.45
N ARG A 25 -0.65 2.33 -8.42
CA ARG A 25 -0.12 2.11 -9.79
C ARG A 25 1.40 1.91 -9.80
N ILE A 26 2.13 2.66 -8.99
CA ILE A 26 3.59 2.48 -8.84
C ILE A 26 3.87 1.08 -8.28
N TYR A 27 3.20 0.72 -7.18
CA TYR A 27 3.36 -0.59 -6.55
C TYR A 27 3.01 -1.74 -7.51
N ASP A 28 1.90 -1.67 -8.24
CA ASP A 28 1.51 -2.70 -9.22
C ASP A 28 2.52 -2.85 -10.36
N GLY A 29 3.22 -1.77 -10.72
CA GLY A 29 4.22 -1.76 -11.79
C GLY A 29 5.59 -2.33 -11.40
N GLN A 30 6.01 -2.16 -10.14
CA GLN A 30 7.39 -2.50 -9.73
C GLN A 30 7.51 -3.28 -8.40
N GLY A 31 6.40 -3.45 -7.65
CA GLY A 31 6.32 -4.23 -6.40
C GLY A 31 6.77 -3.51 -5.13
N PHE A 32 7.11 -2.22 -5.19
CA PHE A 32 7.46 -1.39 -4.04
C PHE A 32 7.30 0.10 -4.37
N VAL A 33 7.22 0.96 -3.34
CA VAL A 33 7.20 2.42 -3.51
C VAL A 33 8.53 2.99 -3.01
N GLY A 34 9.33 3.57 -3.90
CA GLY A 34 10.62 4.15 -3.55
C GLY A 34 10.54 5.58 -3.01
N ASP A 35 11.66 6.06 -2.46
CA ASP A 35 11.78 7.45 -2.02
C ASP A 35 11.62 8.44 -3.19
N ASP A 36 12.18 8.13 -4.35
CA ASP A 36 12.05 8.96 -5.56
C ASP A 36 10.59 9.05 -6.04
N ASP A 37 9.81 7.97 -5.88
CA ASP A 37 8.37 7.99 -6.18
C ASP A 37 7.61 8.91 -5.24
N ILE A 38 7.90 8.84 -3.94
CA ILE A 38 7.32 9.73 -2.92
C ILE A 38 7.67 11.20 -3.22
N LEU A 39 8.93 11.47 -3.58
CA LEU A 39 9.40 12.81 -3.95
C LEU A 39 8.64 13.35 -5.16
N ARG A 40 8.55 12.55 -6.23
CA ARG A 40 7.87 12.91 -7.48
C ARG A 40 6.38 13.17 -7.27
N LEU A 41 5.69 12.32 -6.49
CA LEU A 41 4.27 12.51 -6.18
C LEU A 41 4.04 13.76 -5.32
N ALA A 42 4.89 13.99 -4.31
CA ALA A 42 4.80 15.18 -3.48
C ALA A 42 4.93 16.47 -4.29
N GLU A 43 5.86 16.51 -5.25
CA GLU A 43 6.05 17.68 -6.13
C GLU A 43 4.90 17.83 -7.14
N THR A 44 4.42 16.73 -7.73
CA THR A 44 3.32 16.75 -8.72
C THR A 44 2.00 17.23 -8.10
N HIS A 45 1.71 16.78 -6.88
CA HIS A 45 0.46 17.12 -6.17
C HIS A 45 0.59 18.35 -5.27
N ASN A 46 1.76 19.00 -5.23
CA ASN A 46 2.06 20.13 -4.34
C ASN A 46 1.75 19.80 -2.86
N LEU A 47 2.18 18.62 -2.41
CA LEU A 47 1.96 18.10 -1.05
C LEU A 47 3.29 17.96 -0.28
N PRO A 48 3.26 17.96 1.06
CA PRO A 48 4.43 17.62 1.86
C PRO A 48 4.88 16.18 1.60
N ARG A 49 6.18 15.97 1.43
CA ARG A 49 6.80 14.63 1.30
C ARG A 49 6.44 13.69 2.45
N SER A 50 6.35 14.23 3.66
CA SER A 50 5.96 13.49 4.86
C SER A 50 4.53 12.94 4.77
N LEU A 51 3.62 13.68 4.11
CA LEU A 51 2.24 13.25 3.95
C LEU A 51 2.14 12.08 2.96
N VAL A 52 2.80 12.20 1.80
CA VAL A 52 2.83 11.13 0.79
C VAL A 52 3.48 9.87 1.37
N ARG A 53 4.60 10.03 2.10
CA ARG A 53 5.26 8.91 2.80
C ARG A 53 4.35 8.28 3.84
N ALA A 54 3.62 9.08 4.63
CA ALA A 54 2.67 8.57 5.61
C ALA A 54 1.56 7.78 4.94
N THR A 55 1.01 8.26 3.81
CA THR A 55 0.02 7.52 3.01
C THR A 55 0.58 6.19 2.49
N ALA A 56 1.79 6.18 1.93
CA ALA A 56 2.42 4.95 1.44
C ALA A 56 2.68 3.93 2.56
N LYS A 57 3.06 4.39 3.76
CA LYS A 57 3.33 3.52 4.92
C LYS A 57 2.08 3.12 5.70
N PHE A 58 0.95 3.78 5.48
CA PHE A 58 -0.30 3.48 6.19
C PHE A 58 -0.96 2.18 5.72
N TYR A 59 -0.82 1.85 4.44
CA TYR A 59 -1.40 0.63 3.86
C TYR A 59 -0.36 -0.47 3.82
N ASP A 60 -0.66 -1.62 4.44
CA ASP A 60 0.27 -2.77 4.55
C ASP A 60 0.86 -3.16 3.20
N GLU A 61 0.04 -3.18 2.15
CA GLU A 61 0.43 -3.55 0.79
C GLU A 61 1.49 -2.59 0.22
N LEU A 62 1.34 -1.29 0.44
CA LEU A 62 2.25 -0.25 -0.08
C LEU A 62 3.48 -0.04 0.81
N SER A 63 3.46 -0.58 2.03
CA SER A 63 4.50 -0.35 3.03
C SER A 63 5.81 -1.08 2.74
N GLN A 64 5.79 -2.05 1.80
CA GLN A 64 6.92 -2.89 1.44
C GLN A 64 8.07 -2.09 0.82
N ASP A 65 9.25 -2.21 1.42
CA ASP A 65 10.48 -1.55 0.94
C ASP A 65 11.22 -2.36 -0.14
N ARG A 66 10.78 -3.59 -0.42
CA ARG A 66 11.41 -4.50 -1.39
C ARG A 66 10.36 -5.22 -2.23
N PRO A 67 10.61 -5.41 -3.54
CA PRO A 67 9.69 -6.15 -4.39
C PRO A 67 9.66 -7.63 -4.03
N ALA A 68 8.47 -8.19 -3.86
CA ALA A 68 8.27 -9.62 -3.71
C ALA A 68 7.88 -10.23 -5.07
N LYS A 69 8.53 -11.33 -5.48
CA LYS A 69 8.15 -12.05 -6.71
C LYS A 69 6.79 -12.76 -6.56
N HIS A 70 6.50 -13.24 -5.35
CA HIS A 70 5.22 -13.86 -5.00
C HIS A 70 4.80 -13.36 -3.62
N THR A 71 3.53 -12.98 -3.49
CA THR A 71 2.96 -12.50 -2.23
C THR A 71 1.99 -13.55 -1.69
N LEU A 72 2.29 -14.08 -0.50
CA LEU A 72 1.40 -14.99 0.22
C LEU A 72 0.54 -14.18 1.19
N LYS A 73 -0.78 -14.22 1.04
CA LYS A 73 -1.73 -13.58 1.97
C LYS A 73 -2.45 -14.64 2.79
N VAL A 74 -2.28 -14.59 4.11
CA VAL A 74 -2.95 -15.51 5.06
C VAL A 74 -4.00 -14.73 5.84
N CYS A 75 -5.24 -15.21 5.85
CA CYS A 75 -6.31 -14.61 6.64
C CYS A 75 -6.03 -14.77 8.13
N ASN A 76 -6.04 -13.66 8.87
CA ASN A 76 -5.90 -13.62 10.33
C ASN A 76 -7.11 -12.97 11.03
N GLY A 77 -8.22 -12.81 10.32
CA GLY A 77 -9.49 -12.33 10.88
C GLY A 77 -10.06 -13.30 11.93
N GLU A 78 -11.04 -12.85 12.71
CA GLU A 78 -11.51 -13.57 13.90
C GLU A 78 -12.02 -14.99 13.58
N ALA A 79 -12.71 -15.17 12.45
CA ALA A 79 -13.16 -16.48 11.99
C ALA A 79 -11.98 -17.42 11.68
N CYS A 80 -10.94 -16.90 11.00
CA CYS A 80 -9.74 -17.66 10.67
C CYS A 80 -8.94 -17.99 11.94
N ARG A 81 -8.89 -17.07 12.91
CA ARG A 81 -8.26 -17.31 14.22
C ARG A 81 -8.98 -18.39 15.01
N ALA A 82 -10.31 -18.35 15.05
CA ALA A 82 -11.12 -19.40 15.67
C ALA A 82 -10.93 -20.77 14.97
N ALA A 83 -10.62 -20.78 13.67
CA ALA A 83 -10.31 -21.98 12.90
C ALA A 83 -8.83 -22.41 12.97
N GLY A 84 -7.98 -21.70 13.70
CA GLY A 84 -6.56 -22.08 13.89
C GLY A 84 -5.59 -21.51 12.84
N CYS A 85 -5.85 -20.32 12.28
CA CYS A 85 -4.92 -19.69 11.32
C CYS A 85 -3.51 -19.48 11.86
N ASP A 86 -3.33 -19.35 13.18
CA ASP A 86 -2.02 -19.12 13.79
C ASP A 86 -1.05 -20.27 13.49
N ALA A 87 -1.53 -21.53 13.44
CA ALA A 87 -0.73 -22.68 13.07
C ALA A 87 -0.33 -22.67 11.58
N VAL A 88 -1.17 -22.09 10.72
CA VAL A 88 -0.84 -21.90 9.28
C VAL A 88 0.26 -20.85 9.14
N ILE A 89 0.14 -19.74 9.87
CA ILE A 89 1.14 -18.67 9.88
C ILE A 89 2.48 -19.20 10.38
N GLU A 90 2.49 -19.89 11.52
CA GLU A 90 3.70 -20.50 12.10
C GLU A 90 4.37 -21.46 11.11
N ARG A 91 3.59 -22.34 10.47
CA ARG A 91 4.14 -23.26 9.47
C ARG A 91 4.72 -22.53 8.26
N CYS A 92 4.06 -21.47 7.79
CA CYS A 92 4.59 -20.65 6.71
C CYS A 92 5.92 -19.97 7.10
N SER A 93 6.01 -19.42 8.32
CA SER A 93 7.25 -18.81 8.81
C SER A 93 8.39 -19.83 8.90
N GLU A 94 8.13 -21.04 9.40
CA GLU A 94 9.11 -22.12 9.48
C GLU A 94 9.66 -22.55 8.11
N GLU A 95 8.77 -22.72 7.13
CA GLU A 95 9.14 -23.23 5.79
C GLU A 95 9.84 -22.16 4.94
N LEU A 96 9.44 -20.88 5.08
CA LEU A 96 9.99 -19.77 4.31
C LEU A 96 11.17 -19.08 5.00
N GLY A 97 11.33 -19.27 6.32
CA GLY A 97 12.39 -18.65 7.11
C GLY A 97 12.24 -17.14 7.30
N ILE A 98 11.02 -16.61 7.17
CA ILE A 98 10.67 -15.19 7.28
C ILE A 98 9.37 -15.03 8.06
N GLU A 99 9.18 -13.90 8.71
CA GLU A 99 7.94 -13.58 9.43
C GLU A 99 6.93 -12.83 8.53
N PRO A 100 5.62 -12.79 8.92
CA PRO A 100 4.64 -11.99 8.21
C PRO A 100 5.09 -10.53 8.04
N GLY A 101 5.07 -10.05 6.79
CA GLY A 101 5.50 -8.70 6.43
C GLY A 101 6.95 -8.63 5.92
N GLU A 102 7.73 -9.70 6.03
CA GLU A 102 9.07 -9.79 5.50
C GLU A 102 9.09 -10.37 4.06
N VAL A 103 10.22 -10.21 3.39
CA VAL A 103 10.47 -10.74 2.05
C VAL A 103 11.78 -11.52 2.09
N SER A 104 11.74 -12.79 1.66
CA SER A 104 12.93 -13.64 1.57
C SER A 104 13.97 -13.04 0.62
N ALA A 105 15.26 -13.29 0.91
CA ALA A 105 16.38 -12.80 0.09
C ALA A 105 16.39 -13.36 -1.34
#